data_AF-A0A1F7J9K4-F1
#
_entry.id   AF-A0A1F7J9K4-F1
#
_cell.length_a   1.000
_cell.length_b   1.000
_cell.length_c   1.000
_cell.angle_alpha   90.00
_cell.angle_beta   90.00
_cell.angle_gamma   90.00
#
_symmetry.space_group_name_H-M   'P 1'
#
loop_
_entity.id
_entity.type
_entity.pdbx_description
1 polymer ?
#
loop_
_entity_poly.entity_id
_entity_poly.type
_entity_poly.pdbx_seq_one_letter_code
_entity_poly.pdbx_strand_id
1 'polypeptide(L)'
;MPGTIIHELSHFFVAIVLFLRVREISIFPDWQGNQIKLGSVLYEKKDPLRGILVGIAPLFIGLFCLYWLSFFLVQQNEVTFGVRLLFLYLIFVISTTMFSSKQDLVDGVYVLPILLILAILSYVLQIDYRLIFALSRDLVVIAQNILYALVKYLALSLGVHLFIIGSFELWKRIIKK
;
A
#
# COMPACT_ATOMS: atom_id res chain seq x y z
N MET A 1 6.58 12.91 -3.07
CA MET A 1 5.32 13.69 -3.22
C MET A 1 4.30 13.03 -4.13
N PRO A 2 4.59 12.55 -5.36
CA PRO A 2 3.54 11.97 -6.22
C PRO A 2 2.82 10.80 -5.53
N GLY A 3 3.58 9.92 -4.89
CA GLY A 3 3.03 8.81 -4.14
C GLY A 3 2.28 9.21 -2.86
N THR A 4 2.70 10.29 -2.20
CA THR A 4 1.99 10.86 -1.03
C THR A 4 0.62 11.40 -1.42
N ILE A 5 0.49 12.02 -2.60
CA ILE A 5 -0.80 12.48 -3.11
C ILE A 5 -1.75 11.29 -3.32
N ILE A 6 -1.27 10.21 -3.96
CA ILE A 6 -2.06 8.98 -4.13
C ILE A 6 -2.44 8.41 -2.77
N HIS A 7 -1.53 8.43 -1.80
CA HIS A 7 -1.77 7.94 -0.45
C HIS A 7 -2.90 8.70 0.26
N GLU A 8 -2.83 10.03 0.33
CA GLU A 8 -3.86 10.85 0.99
C GLU A 8 -5.19 10.83 0.23
N LEU A 9 -5.15 10.83 -1.12
CA LEU A 9 -6.36 10.68 -1.93
C LEU A 9 -7.03 9.31 -1.74
N SER A 10 -6.27 8.27 -1.44
CA SER A 10 -6.80 6.93 -1.15
C SER A 10 -7.64 6.93 0.12
N HIS A 11 -7.13 7.56 1.18
CA HIS A 11 -7.87 7.77 2.43
C HIS A 11 -9.15 8.55 2.18
N PHE A 12 -9.05 9.67 1.44
CA PHE A 12 -10.18 10.51 1.12
C PHE A 12 -11.26 9.77 0.31
N PHE A 13 -10.85 9.04 -0.73
CA PHE A 13 -11.76 8.29 -1.59
C PHE A 13 -12.54 7.25 -0.80
N VAL A 14 -11.85 6.43 0.00
CA VAL A 14 -12.51 5.39 0.80
C VAL A 14 -13.36 6.01 1.90
N ALA A 15 -12.96 7.13 2.49
CA ALA A 15 -13.78 7.86 3.46
C ALA A 15 -15.12 8.32 2.83
N ILE A 16 -15.10 8.83 1.59
CA ILE A 16 -16.33 9.20 0.87
C ILE A 16 -17.20 7.98 0.57
N VAL A 17 -16.60 6.89 0.05
CA VAL A 17 -17.34 5.65 -0.27
C VAL A 17 -18.02 5.06 0.97
N LEU A 18 -17.39 5.21 2.14
CA LEU A 18 -17.93 4.77 3.43
C LEU A 18 -18.82 5.82 4.11
N PHE A 19 -19.16 6.90 3.41
CA PHE A 19 -20.00 8.02 3.87
C PHE A 19 -19.51 8.64 5.19
N LEU A 20 -18.20 8.72 5.36
CA LEU A 20 -17.57 9.41 6.49
C LEU A 20 -17.49 10.91 6.21
N ARG A 21 -17.67 11.73 7.27
CA ARG A 21 -17.49 13.17 7.18
C ARG A 21 -16.01 13.50 7.21
N VAL A 22 -15.48 13.91 6.06
CA VAL A 22 -14.12 14.46 5.92
C VAL A 22 -14.17 15.90 6.38
N ARG A 23 -13.37 16.25 7.40
CA ARG A 23 -13.31 17.60 7.97
C ARG A 23 -12.25 18.45 7.30
N GLU A 24 -11.07 17.88 7.12
CA GLU A 24 -9.91 18.58 6.56
C GLU A 24 -9.10 17.63 5.67
N ILE A 25 -8.57 18.18 4.58
CA ILE A 25 -7.65 17.48 3.68
C ILE A 25 -6.43 18.37 3.55
N SER A 26 -5.29 17.92 4.07
CA SER A 26 -4.01 18.57 3.82
C SER A 26 -3.17 17.67 2.92
N ILE A 27 -2.99 18.09 1.67
CA ILE A 27 -2.20 17.38 0.66
C ILE A 27 -0.77 17.89 0.63
N PHE A 28 -0.56 19.13 1.06
CA PHE A 28 0.75 19.78 1.09
C PHE A 28 1.37 19.64 2.48
N PRO A 29 2.70 19.47 2.55
CA PRO A 29 3.38 19.38 3.82
C PRO A 29 3.19 20.69 4.60
N ASP A 30 2.72 20.58 5.83
CA ASP A 30 2.52 21.71 6.74
C ASP A 30 3.45 21.58 7.95
N TRP A 31 3.96 22.73 8.40
CA TRP A 31 4.89 22.81 9.51
C TRP A 31 4.11 22.96 10.81
N GLN A 32 3.91 21.85 11.53
CA GLN A 32 3.34 21.86 12.88
C GLN A 32 4.47 21.79 13.92
N GLY A 33 4.94 22.97 14.34
CA GLY A 33 5.99 23.10 15.35
C GLY A 33 7.33 22.53 14.86
N ASN A 34 7.86 21.50 15.54
CA ASN A 34 9.15 20.87 15.22
C ASN A 34 9.03 19.59 14.37
N GLN A 35 7.85 19.29 13.82
CA GLN A 35 7.61 18.13 12.96
C GLN A 35 7.00 18.56 11.62
N ILE A 36 7.49 17.97 10.54
CA ILE A 36 6.93 18.16 9.20
C ILE A 36 5.79 17.15 9.04
N LYS A 37 4.56 17.63 8.96
CA LYS A 37 3.41 16.78 8.64
C LYS A 37 3.26 16.76 7.12
N LEU A 38 3.59 15.65 6.48
CA LEU A 38 3.70 15.55 5.02
C LEU A 38 2.35 15.66 4.27
N GLY A 39 1.27 15.31 4.95
CA GLY A 39 -0.12 15.32 4.50
C GLY A 39 -1.00 14.66 5.57
N SER A 40 -2.30 14.95 5.58
CA SER A 40 -3.26 14.21 6.40
C SER A 40 -4.70 14.45 5.96
N VAL A 41 -5.48 13.37 5.88
CA VAL A 41 -6.95 13.44 5.81
C VAL A 41 -7.54 13.25 7.21
N LEU A 42 -8.19 14.29 7.74
CA LEU A 42 -8.92 14.22 9.00
C LEU A 42 -10.38 13.85 8.74
N TYR A 43 -10.80 12.69 9.23
CA TYR A 43 -12.18 12.23 9.14
C TYR A 43 -12.74 11.93 10.54
N GLU A 44 -14.05 12.04 10.67
CA GLU A 44 -14.74 11.72 11.90
C GLU A 44 -14.75 10.19 12.11
N LYS A 45 -13.99 9.70 13.09
CA LYS A 45 -13.98 8.29 13.48
C LYS A 45 -15.32 7.93 14.13
N LYS A 46 -16.24 7.43 13.32
CA LYS A 46 -17.55 6.94 13.78
C LYS A 46 -17.47 5.49 14.29
N ASP A 47 -16.77 4.60 13.57
CA ASP A 47 -16.75 3.15 13.85
C ASP A 47 -15.37 2.52 13.52
N PRO A 48 -14.87 1.54 14.30
CA PRO A 48 -13.56 0.90 14.08
C PRO A 48 -13.41 0.22 12.71
N LEU A 49 -14.47 -0.42 12.21
CA LEU A 49 -14.46 -1.11 10.91
C LEU A 49 -14.19 -0.15 9.75
N ARG A 50 -14.84 1.02 9.76
CA ARG A 50 -14.64 2.03 8.71
C ARG A 50 -13.25 2.66 8.83
N GLY A 51 -12.76 2.87 10.06
CA GLY A 51 -11.41 3.34 10.33
C GLY A 51 -10.34 2.39 9.76
N ILE A 52 -10.48 1.08 9.97
CA ILE A 52 -9.61 0.05 9.36
C ILE A 52 -9.61 0.17 7.83
N LEU A 53 -10.80 0.20 7.21
CA LEU A 53 -10.94 0.23 5.76
C LEU A 53 -10.31 1.47 5.14
N VAL A 54 -10.46 2.63 5.80
CA VAL A 54 -9.75 3.85 5.39
C VAL A 54 -8.25 3.68 5.60
N GLY A 55 -7.79 3.22 6.77
CA GLY A 55 -6.37 3.03 7.09
C GLY A 55 -5.59 2.13 6.12
N ILE A 56 -6.24 1.09 5.60
CA ILE A 56 -5.66 0.16 4.60
C ILE A 56 -5.86 0.63 3.15
N ALA A 57 -6.67 1.67 2.91
CA ALA A 57 -6.99 2.14 1.55
C ALA A 57 -5.75 2.47 0.70
N PRO A 58 -4.73 3.19 1.20
CA PRO A 58 -3.54 3.51 0.41
C PRO A 58 -2.79 2.27 -0.06
N LEU A 59 -2.80 1.20 0.75
CA LEU A 59 -2.21 -0.07 0.38
C LEU A 59 -2.98 -0.67 -0.81
N PHE A 60 -4.30 -0.85 -0.69
CA PHE A 60 -5.09 -1.47 -1.77
C PHE A 60 -5.05 -0.67 -3.07
N ILE A 61 -5.18 0.65 -3.00
CA ILE A 61 -5.13 1.52 -4.17
C ILE A 61 -3.70 1.52 -4.77
N GLY A 62 -2.66 1.57 -3.94
CA GLY A 62 -1.28 1.46 -4.38
C GLY A 62 -0.99 0.14 -5.10
N LEU A 63 -1.47 -0.99 -4.57
CA LEU A 63 -1.32 -2.31 -5.19
C LEU A 63 -2.06 -2.40 -6.52
N PHE A 64 -3.27 -1.84 -6.60
CA PHE A 64 -4.02 -1.75 -7.86
C PHE A 64 -3.26 -0.92 -8.90
N CYS A 65 -2.73 0.24 -8.51
CA CYS A 65 -1.90 1.07 -9.39
C CYS A 65 -0.65 0.32 -9.86
N LEU A 66 0.04 -0.43 -8.97
CA LEU A 66 1.19 -1.24 -9.36
C LEU A 66 0.83 -2.32 -10.38
N TYR A 67 -0.25 -3.06 -10.14
CA TYR A 67 -0.72 -4.08 -11.07
C TYR A 67 -1.04 -3.48 -12.44
N TRP A 68 -1.77 -2.37 -12.47
CA TRP A 68 -2.12 -1.67 -13.69
C TRP A 68 -0.89 -1.17 -14.44
N LEU A 69 0.03 -0.47 -13.76
CA LEU A 69 1.26 0.04 -14.37
C LEU A 69 2.16 -1.09 -14.88
N SER A 70 2.24 -2.19 -14.14
CA SER A 70 2.98 -3.39 -14.54
C SER A 70 2.43 -4.00 -15.84
N PHE A 71 1.11 -4.15 -15.91
CA PHE A 71 0.44 -4.69 -17.10
C PHE A 71 0.75 -3.85 -18.35
N PHE A 72 0.65 -2.53 -18.25
CA PHE A 72 1.00 -1.62 -19.35
C PHE A 72 2.47 -1.70 -19.77
N LEU A 73 3.39 -1.82 -18.81
CA LEU A 73 4.82 -1.91 -19.09
C LEU A 73 5.22 -3.24 -19.74
N VAL A 74 4.53 -4.34 -19.42
CA VAL A 74 4.81 -5.67 -19.99
C VAL A 74 4.17 -5.83 -21.37
N GLN A 75 2.97 -5.28 -21.60
CA GLN A 75 2.25 -5.48 -22.84
C GLN A 75 2.76 -4.62 -24.01
N GLN A 76 3.39 -3.48 -23.71
CA GLN A 76 3.89 -2.55 -24.73
C GLN A 76 5.39 -2.78 -24.93
N ASN A 77 5.78 -3.62 -25.90
CA ASN A 77 7.19 -3.91 -26.19
C ASN A 77 7.92 -2.73 -26.88
N GLU A 78 7.16 -1.81 -27.51
CA GLU A 78 7.67 -0.69 -28.33
C GLU A 78 7.64 0.67 -27.60
N VAL A 79 7.80 0.67 -26.28
CA VAL A 79 7.79 1.91 -25.50
C VAL A 79 9.16 2.57 -25.55
N THR A 80 9.21 3.85 -25.93
CA THR A 80 10.42 4.67 -25.88
C THR A 80 11.12 4.56 -24.53
N PHE A 81 12.45 4.43 -24.52
CA PHE A 81 13.26 4.25 -23.31
C PHE A 81 12.91 5.24 -22.19
N GLY A 82 12.69 6.52 -22.52
CA GLY A 82 12.29 7.53 -21.54
C GLY A 82 10.96 7.26 -20.85
N VAL A 83 9.97 6.76 -21.59
CA VAL A 83 8.66 6.40 -21.02
C VAL A 83 8.77 5.15 -20.15
N ARG A 84 9.60 4.18 -20.53
CA ARG A 84 9.89 3.00 -19.70
C ARG A 84 10.54 3.39 -18.35
N LEU A 85 11.49 4.32 -18.36
CA LEU A 85 12.08 4.86 -17.13
C LEU A 85 11.05 5.60 -16.27
N LEU A 86 10.15 6.37 -16.88
CA LEU A 86 9.07 7.04 -16.16
C LEU A 86 8.15 6.03 -15.46
N PHE A 87 7.74 4.96 -16.13
CA PHE A 87 6.91 3.90 -15.51
C PHE A 87 7.65 3.18 -14.37
N LEU A 88 8.93 2.87 -14.52
CA LEU A 88 9.74 2.28 -13.45
C LEU A 88 9.87 3.23 -12.25
N TYR A 89 10.06 4.52 -12.50
CA TYR A 89 10.07 5.54 -11.46
C TYR A 89 8.71 5.62 -10.74
N LEU A 90 7.59 5.62 -11.47
CA LEU A 90 6.26 5.62 -10.87
C LEU A 90 5.99 4.37 -10.01
N ILE A 91 6.34 3.19 -10.52
CA ILE A 91 6.26 1.92 -9.78
C ILE A 91 7.07 2.01 -8.48
N PHE A 92 8.29 2.54 -8.55
CA PHE A 92 9.15 2.74 -7.38
C PHE A 92 8.55 3.74 -6.37
N VAL A 93 8.09 4.89 -6.83
CA VAL A 93 7.47 5.92 -5.98
C VAL A 93 6.20 5.39 -5.32
N ILE A 94 5.33 4.71 -6.05
CA ILE A 94 4.09 4.14 -5.50
C ILE A 94 4.41 3.02 -4.52
N SER A 95 5.35 2.13 -4.84
CA SER A 95 5.80 1.05 -3.95
C SER A 95 6.34 1.57 -2.62
N THR A 96 7.05 2.70 -2.62
CA THR A 96 7.66 3.26 -1.41
C THR A 96 6.68 4.08 -0.58
N THR A 97 5.59 4.55 -1.17
CA THR A 97 4.61 5.44 -0.51
C THR A 97 3.28 4.79 -0.19
N MET A 98 2.96 3.61 -0.74
CA MET A 98 1.70 2.91 -0.43
C MET A 98 1.64 2.34 0.99
N PHE A 99 2.79 2.20 1.65
CA PHE A 99 2.83 1.65 3.01
C PHE A 99 2.20 2.64 4.00
N SER A 100 1.17 2.17 4.69
CA SER A 100 0.45 2.88 5.74
C SER A 100 1.41 3.43 6.80
N SER A 101 1.22 4.69 7.18
CA SER A 101 2.02 5.34 8.22
C SER A 101 1.69 4.77 9.61
N LYS A 102 2.48 5.14 10.62
CA LYS A 102 2.21 4.74 12.01
C LYS A 102 0.81 5.13 12.47
N GLN A 103 0.26 6.26 12.00
CA GLN A 103 -1.09 6.71 12.37
C GLN A 103 -2.18 5.87 11.70
N ASP A 104 -1.95 5.43 10.46
CA ASP A 104 -2.89 4.61 9.68
C ASP A 104 -2.97 3.16 10.22
N LEU A 105 -1.87 2.68 10.80
CA LEU A 105 -1.78 1.36 11.41
C LEU A 105 -2.45 1.26 12.78
N VAL A 106 -2.67 2.39 13.47
CA VAL A 106 -3.35 2.40 14.78
C VAL A 106 -4.74 1.77 14.69
N ASP A 107 -5.50 2.12 13.65
CA ASP A 107 -6.82 1.52 13.44
C ASP A 107 -6.71 0.09 12.89
N GLY A 108 -5.65 -0.23 12.15
CA GLY A 108 -5.36 -1.58 11.67
C GLY A 108 -5.15 -2.62 12.78
N VAL A 109 -4.73 -2.21 13.98
CA VAL A 109 -4.56 -3.12 15.13
C VAL A 109 -5.87 -3.85 15.47
N TYR A 110 -7.02 -3.22 15.27
CA TYR A 110 -8.34 -3.83 15.51
C TYR A 110 -8.68 -4.97 14.54
N VAL A 111 -7.93 -5.16 13.46
CA VAL A 111 -8.09 -6.32 12.56
C VAL A 111 -7.70 -7.62 13.25
N LEU A 112 -6.68 -7.60 14.11
CA LEU A 112 -6.18 -8.80 14.81
C LEU A 112 -7.26 -9.51 15.64
N PRO A 113 -8.00 -8.84 16.56
CA PRO A 113 -9.04 -9.51 17.32
C PRO A 113 -10.18 -10.02 16.43
N ILE A 114 -10.52 -9.31 15.33
CA ILE A 114 -11.56 -9.77 14.38
C ILE A 114 -11.11 -11.06 13.69
N LEU A 115 -9.88 -11.12 13.18
CA LEU A 115 -9.33 -12.32 12.56
C LEU A 115 -9.26 -13.49 13.55
N LEU A 116 -8.91 -13.21 14.80
CA LEU A 116 -8.86 -14.22 15.85
C LEU A 116 -10.26 -14.79 16.15
N ILE A 117 -11.28 -13.95 16.23
CA ILE A 117 -12.68 -14.39 16.39
C ILE A 117 -13.12 -15.24 15.20
N LEU A 118 -12.83 -14.81 13.96
CA LEU A 118 -13.16 -15.56 12.76
C LEU A 118 -12.46 -16.92 12.71
N ALA A 119 -11.19 -16.99 13.13
CA ALA A 119 -10.42 -18.24 13.21
C ALA A 119 -10.97 -19.18 14.29
N ILE A 120 -11.39 -18.66 15.45
CA ILE A 120 -12.05 -19.46 16.49
C ILE A 120 -13.38 -19.99 15.97
N LEU A 121 -14.19 -19.14 15.33
CA LEU A 121 -15.47 -19.55 14.75
C LEU A 121 -15.28 -20.62 13.67
N SER A 122 -14.29 -20.47 12.79
CA SER A 122 -14.02 -21.45 11.74
C SER A 122 -13.58 -22.79 12.32
N TYR A 123 -12.80 -22.77 13.42
CA TYR A 123 -12.39 -23.96 14.15
C TYR A 123 -13.57 -24.64 14.86
N VAL A 124 -14.39 -23.88 15.59
CA VAL A 124 -15.55 -24.40 16.35
C VAL A 124 -16.62 -24.97 15.41
N LEU A 125 -16.88 -24.30 14.30
CA LEU A 125 -17.88 -24.72 13.31
C LEU A 125 -17.37 -25.83 12.37
N GLN A 126 -16.09 -26.22 12.49
CA GLN A 126 -15.43 -27.20 11.62
C GLN A 126 -15.74 -26.98 10.14
N ILE A 127 -15.65 -25.73 9.69
CA ILE A 127 -16.02 -25.35 8.32
C ILE A 127 -15.16 -26.14 7.34
N ASP A 128 -15.79 -26.91 6.44
CA ASP A 128 -15.07 -27.60 5.38
C ASP A 128 -14.64 -26.61 4.30
N TYR A 129 -13.38 -26.19 4.37
CA TYR A 129 -12.78 -25.25 3.43
C TYR A 129 -12.65 -25.81 2.00
N ARG A 130 -12.82 -27.12 1.78
CA ARG A 130 -12.66 -27.76 0.47
C ARG A 130 -13.68 -27.27 -0.55
N LEU A 131 -14.92 -27.07 -0.11
CA LEU A 131 -16.03 -26.63 -0.97
C LEU A 131 -15.85 -25.16 -1.37
N ILE A 132 -15.42 -24.33 -0.42
CA ILE A 132 -15.06 -22.91 -0.67
C ILE A 132 -13.89 -22.82 -1.65
N PHE A 133 -12.83 -23.61 -1.42
CA PHE A 133 -11.64 -23.62 -2.28
C PHE A 133 -11.93 -24.13 -3.70
N ALA A 134 -12.82 -25.11 -3.85
CA ALA A 134 -13.23 -25.62 -5.15
C ALA A 134 -14.01 -24.57 -5.96
N LEU A 135 -14.95 -23.85 -5.32
CA LEU A 135 -15.67 -22.75 -5.97
C LEU A 135 -14.76 -21.54 -6.27
N SER A 136 -13.72 -21.32 -5.47
CA SER A 136 -12.83 -20.17 -5.62
C SER A 136 -11.55 -20.46 -6.40
N ARG A 137 -11.39 -21.64 -7.03
CA ARG A 137 -10.11 -22.06 -7.63
C ARG A 137 -9.54 -21.02 -8.60
N ASP A 138 -10.38 -20.46 -9.48
CA ASP A 138 -9.96 -19.43 -10.43
C ASP A 138 -9.56 -18.12 -9.72
N LEU A 139 -10.32 -17.74 -8.68
CA LEU A 139 -9.99 -16.58 -7.84
C LEU A 139 -8.66 -16.77 -7.09
N VAL A 140 -8.36 -17.99 -6.64
CA VAL A 140 -7.10 -18.32 -5.96
C VAL A 140 -5.92 -18.19 -6.91
N VAL A 141 -6.04 -18.68 -8.15
CA VAL A 141 -4.97 -18.55 -9.16
C VAL A 141 -4.73 -17.09 -9.52
N ILE A 142 -5.80 -16.30 -9.70
CA ILE A 142 -5.69 -14.85 -9.94
C ILE A 142 -5.00 -14.16 -8.75
N ALA A 143 -5.42 -14.46 -7.53
CA ALA A 143 -4.82 -13.90 -6.32
C ALA A 143 -3.32 -14.25 -6.21
N GLN A 144 -2.93 -15.49 -6.53
CA GLN A 144 -1.53 -15.91 -6.55
C GLN A 144 -0.70 -15.13 -7.58
N ASN A 145 -1.21 -14.92 -8.79
CA ASN A 145 -0.52 -14.15 -9.82
C ASN A 145 -0.33 -12.69 -9.42
N ILE A 146 -1.36 -12.07 -8.83
CA ILE A 146 -1.28 -10.72 -8.28
C ILE A 146 -0.23 -10.68 -7.16
N LEU A 147 -0.30 -11.61 -6.20
CA LEU A 147 0.64 -11.66 -5.09
C LEU A 147 2.10 -11.81 -5.56
N TYR A 148 2.36 -12.69 -6.52
CA TYR A 148 3.68 -12.88 -7.09
C TYR A 148 4.22 -11.61 -7.77
N ALA A 149 3.38 -10.94 -8.57
CA ALA A 149 3.74 -9.67 -9.19
C ALA A 149 4.08 -8.61 -8.12
N LEU A 150 3.25 -8.48 -7.09
CA LEU A 150 3.45 -7.54 -6.00
C LEU A 150 4.75 -7.81 -5.25
N VAL A 151 5.00 -9.07 -4.85
CA VAL A 151 6.24 -9.47 -4.16
C VAL A 151 7.47 -9.12 -5.00
N LYS A 152 7.42 -9.37 -6.32
CA LYS A 152 8.52 -9.03 -7.24
C LYS A 152 8.84 -7.53 -7.23
N TYR A 153 7.82 -6.66 -7.32
CA TYR A 153 8.03 -5.21 -7.32
C TYR A 153 8.45 -4.66 -5.96
N LEU A 154 7.90 -5.19 -4.87
CA LEU A 154 8.31 -4.83 -3.51
C LEU A 154 9.76 -5.25 -3.24
N ALA A 155 10.16 -6.45 -3.68
CA ALA A 155 11.54 -6.91 -3.58
C ALA A 155 12.50 -6.04 -4.39
N LEU A 156 12.10 -5.63 -5.60
CA LEU A 156 12.88 -4.69 -6.43
C LEU A 156 13.07 -3.35 -5.70
N SER A 157 11.99 -2.79 -5.17
CA SER A 157 12.00 -1.51 -4.43
C SER A 157 12.92 -1.58 -3.20
N LEU A 158 12.82 -2.68 -2.43
CA LEU A 158 13.67 -2.94 -1.28
C LEU A 158 15.15 -3.08 -1.69
N GLY A 159 15.42 -3.79 -2.78
CA GLY A 159 16.77 -3.95 -3.32
C GLY A 159 17.41 -2.61 -3.70
N VAL A 160 16.64 -1.72 -4.35
CA VAL A 160 17.09 -0.35 -4.67
C VAL A 160 17.38 0.44 -3.38
N HIS A 161 16.54 0.34 -2.36
CA HIS A 161 16.77 1.01 -1.07
C HIS A 161 18.07 0.53 -0.40
N LEU A 162 18.27 -0.77 -0.33
CA LEU A 162 19.48 -1.36 0.26
C LEU A 162 20.74 -0.99 -0.53
N PHE A 163 20.64 -0.92 -1.86
CA PHE A 163 21.74 -0.48 -2.72
C PHE A 163 22.13 0.98 -2.45
N ILE A 164 21.15 1.88 -2.34
CA ILE A 164 21.41 3.30 -2.03
C ILE A 164 22.06 3.44 -0.65
N ILE A 165 21.53 2.77 0.37
CA ILE A 165 22.10 2.79 1.72
C ILE A 165 23.53 2.22 1.73
N GLY A 166 23.73 1.08 1.08
CA GLY A 166 25.02 0.42 0.99
C GLY A 166 26.09 1.27 0.29
N SER A 167 25.72 1.93 -0.82
CA SER A 167 26.62 2.85 -1.53
C SER A 167 26.96 4.09 -0.70
N PHE A 168 26.00 4.65 0.03
CA PHE A 168 26.24 5.78 0.92
C PHE A 168 27.17 5.42 2.09
N GLU A 169 26.98 4.26 2.72
CA GLU A 169 27.86 3.79 3.80
C GLU A 169 29.27 3.45 3.29
N LEU A 170 29.40 2.89 2.10
CA LEU A 170 30.69 2.65 1.46
C LEU A 170 31.43 3.98 1.19
N TRP A 171 30.72 4.97 0.64
CA TRP A 171 31.25 6.31 0.40
C TRP A 171 31.74 6.96 1.71
N LYS A 172 30.95 6.87 2.78
CA LYS A 172 31.31 7.38 4.11
C LYS A 172 32.61 6.77 4.63
N ARG A 173 32.82 5.46 4.41
CA ARG A 173 34.04 4.74 4.79
C ARG A 173 35.25 5.16 3.97
N ILE A 174 35.06 5.51 2.70
CA ILE A 174 36.14 5.99 1.82
C ILE A 174 36.60 7.39 2.22
N ILE A 175 35.68 8.30 2.57
CA ILE A 175 36.00 9.68 2.97
C ILE A 175 36.57 9.78 4.40
N LYS A 176 36.23 8.85 5.30
CA LYS A 176 36.79 8.82 6.66
C LYS A 176 38.19 8.19 6.76
N LYS A 177 38.77 7.72 5.65
CA LYS A 177 40.17 7.31 5.53
C LYS A 177 40.98 8.43 4.92
#